data_AF-A0ABD3NSZ7-F1
#
_entry.id   AF-A0ABD3NSZ7-F1
#
_cell.length_a   1.000
_cell.length_b   1.000
_cell.length_c   1.000
_cell.angle_alpha   90.00
_cell.angle_beta   90.00
_cell.angle_gamma   90.00
#
_symmetry.space_group_name_H-M   'P 1'
#
loop_
_entity.id
_entity.type
_entity.pdbx_description
1 polymer ?
#
loop_
_entity_poly.entity_id
_entity_poly.type
_entity_poly.pdbx_seq_one_letter_code
_entity_poly.pdbx_strand_id
1 'polypeptide(L)'
;MGTLKADSEASGKYGFAALKVEAEAWHIKRLKLKLTVDNAVDELLYADGTLCVGLKKAVMDFIIDNGQGVIASPSFAKLAVSEELMNKVLLEYAKSHESRKRKLDEVSP
;
A
#
# COMPACT_ATOMS: atom_id res chain seq x y z
N MET A 1 -7.74 -33.82 -33.54
CA MET A 1 -8.13 -33.31 -32.20
C MET A 1 -6.87 -33.15 -31.37
N GLY A 2 -6.34 -31.94 -31.20
CA GLY A 2 -5.05 -31.77 -30.52
C GLY A 2 -4.65 -30.34 -30.15
N THR A 3 -5.59 -29.40 -29.99
CA THR A 3 -5.24 -27.97 -29.82
C THR A 3 -5.95 -27.28 -28.65
N LEU A 4 -6.40 -28.02 -27.64
CA LEU A 4 -7.03 -27.42 -26.44
C LEU A 4 -6.19 -27.54 -25.16
N LYS A 5 -5.05 -28.24 -25.20
CA LYS A 5 -4.24 -28.51 -23.99
C LYS A 5 -3.08 -27.52 -23.78
N ALA A 6 -2.62 -26.84 -24.83
CA ALA A 6 -1.48 -25.91 -24.75
C ALA A 6 -1.86 -24.55 -24.13
N ASP A 7 -3.06 -24.05 -24.41
CA ASP A 7 -3.49 -22.72 -23.94
C ASP A 7 -3.82 -22.70 -22.43
N SER A 8 -4.23 -23.85 -21.87
CA SER A 8 -4.50 -23.99 -20.43
C SER A 8 -3.23 -24.09 -19.58
N GLU A 9 -2.15 -24.70 -20.08
CA GLU A 9 -0.89 -24.78 -19.34
C GLU A 9 -0.11 -23.45 -19.37
N ALA A 10 -0.23 -22.68 -20.45
CA ALA A 10 0.34 -21.32 -20.53
C ALA A 10 -0.39 -20.34 -19.59
N SER A 11 -1.73 -20.42 -19.53
CA SER A 11 -2.56 -19.68 -18.57
C SER A 11 -2.25 -20.06 -17.11
N GLY A 12 -2.01 -21.34 -16.84
CA GLY A 12 -1.64 -21.82 -15.50
C GLY A 12 -0.23 -21.42 -15.05
N LYS A 13 0.73 -21.27 -15.98
CA LYS A 13 2.13 -20.92 -15.68
C LYS A 13 2.41 -19.41 -15.59
N TYR A 14 1.66 -18.57 -16.32
CA TYR A 14 1.92 -17.12 -16.38
C TYR A 14 0.64 -16.24 -16.38
N GLY A 15 -0.57 -16.82 -16.42
CA GLY A 15 -1.76 -16.13 -16.93
C GLY A 15 -2.58 -15.25 -15.98
N PHE A 16 -2.39 -15.34 -14.66
CA PHE A 16 -3.11 -14.46 -13.71
C PHE A 16 -2.20 -13.84 -12.66
N ALA A 17 -1.23 -14.59 -12.15
CA ALA A 17 -0.30 -14.09 -11.14
C ALA A 17 0.64 -13.02 -11.71
N ALA A 18 1.21 -13.23 -12.91
CA ALA A 18 2.11 -12.26 -13.53
C ALA A 18 1.37 -10.97 -13.92
N LEU A 19 0.17 -11.10 -14.49
CA LEU A 19 -0.69 -9.95 -14.80
C LEU A 19 -1.09 -9.17 -13.55
N LYS A 20 -1.36 -9.84 -12.42
CA LYS A 20 -1.63 -9.19 -11.14
C LYS A 20 -0.42 -8.39 -10.64
N VAL A 21 0.78 -8.98 -10.70
CA VAL A 21 2.03 -8.31 -10.27
C VAL A 21 2.36 -7.11 -11.16
N GLU A 22 2.15 -7.22 -12.48
CA GLU A 22 2.39 -6.12 -13.42
C GLU A 22 1.36 -4.99 -13.28
N ALA A 23 0.08 -5.34 -13.05
CA ALA A 23 -0.97 -4.38 -12.71
C ALA A 23 -0.68 -3.66 -11.39
N GLU A 24 -0.21 -4.38 -10.36
CA GLU A 24 0.24 -3.80 -9.10
C GLU A 24 1.43 -2.85 -9.30
N ALA A 25 2.44 -3.25 -10.08
CA ALA A 25 3.60 -2.41 -10.38
C ALA A 25 3.20 -1.13 -11.15
N TRP A 26 2.27 -1.24 -12.09
CA TRP A 26 1.74 -0.09 -12.83
C TRP A 26 0.92 0.84 -11.92
N HIS A 27 0.04 0.28 -11.08
CA HIS A 27 -0.73 1.06 -10.11
C HIS A 27 0.18 1.75 -9.11
N ILE A 28 1.16 1.06 -8.52
CA ILE A 28 2.16 1.65 -7.62
C ILE A 28 2.91 2.78 -8.34
N LYS A 29 3.33 2.59 -9.60
CA LYS A 29 4.02 3.62 -10.38
C LYS A 29 3.13 4.85 -10.61
N ARG A 30 1.87 4.64 -11.01
CA ARG A 30 0.87 5.70 -11.20
C ARG A 30 0.55 6.41 -9.89
N LEU A 31 0.45 5.68 -8.78
CA LEU A 31 0.17 6.23 -7.47
C LEU A 31 1.36 7.05 -6.96
N LYS A 32 2.60 6.55 -7.08
CA LYS A 32 3.80 7.33 -6.74
C LYS A 32 3.88 8.67 -7.47
N LEU A 33 3.30 8.76 -8.68
CA LEU A 33 3.23 9.99 -9.46
C LEU A 33 2.10 10.95 -9.04
N LYS A 34 1.12 10.49 -8.25
CA LYS A 34 -0.11 11.23 -7.94
C LYS A 34 -0.49 11.26 -6.45
N LEU A 35 0.23 10.52 -5.60
CA LEU A 35 -0.01 10.45 -4.17
C LEU A 35 0.40 11.77 -3.53
N THR A 36 -0.55 12.41 -2.87
CA THR A 36 -0.40 13.67 -2.16
C THR A 36 -1.00 13.55 -0.77
N VAL A 37 -0.67 14.49 0.12
CA VAL A 37 -1.30 14.56 1.45
C VAL A 37 -2.83 14.67 1.37
N ASP A 38 -3.35 15.35 0.34
CA ASP A 38 -4.79 15.57 0.17
C ASP A 38 -5.58 14.34 -0.31
N ASN A 39 -4.91 13.36 -0.92
CA ASN A 39 -5.57 12.14 -1.41
C ASN A 39 -5.09 10.85 -0.73
N ALA A 40 -4.11 10.93 0.18
CA ALA A 40 -3.48 9.75 0.76
C ALA A 40 -4.46 8.79 1.45
N VAL A 41 -5.48 9.31 2.15
CA VAL A 41 -6.50 8.47 2.80
C VAL A 41 -7.47 7.86 1.80
N ASP A 42 -7.82 8.58 0.74
CA ASP A 42 -8.67 8.05 -0.33
C ASP A 42 -7.98 6.88 -1.04
N GLU A 43 -6.70 7.03 -1.33
CA GLU A 43 -5.89 5.97 -1.93
C GLU A 43 -5.68 4.78 -0.96
N LEU A 44 -5.63 5.02 0.36
CA LEU A 44 -5.54 3.94 1.35
C LEU A 44 -6.84 3.13 1.38
N LEU A 45 -8.00 3.79 1.36
CA LEU A 45 -9.31 3.14 1.31
C LEU A 45 -9.46 2.32 0.02
N TYR A 46 -9.04 2.88 -1.11
CA TYR A 46 -9.00 2.15 -2.38
C TYR A 46 -8.09 0.92 -2.26
N ALA A 47 -6.85 1.09 -1.77
CA ALA A 47 -5.88 0.02 -1.66
C ALA A 47 -6.32 -1.10 -0.70
N ASP A 48 -6.99 -0.77 0.40
CA ASP A 48 -7.54 -1.76 1.35
C ASP A 48 -8.63 -2.64 0.73
N GLY A 49 -9.41 -2.08 -0.20
CA GLY A 49 -10.38 -2.83 -1.01
C GLY A 49 -9.77 -3.69 -2.12
N THR A 50 -8.46 -3.64 -2.33
CA THR A 50 -7.76 -4.43 -3.35
C THR A 50 -6.92 -5.55 -2.74
N LEU A 51 -6.72 -6.65 -3.48
CA LEU A 51 -5.80 -7.73 -3.08
C LEU A 51 -4.31 -7.36 -3.31
N CYS A 52 -3.99 -6.07 -3.41
CA CYS A 52 -2.69 -5.54 -3.82
C CYS A 52 -1.89 -5.07 -2.60
N VAL A 53 -1.20 -6.01 -1.96
CA VAL A 53 -0.48 -5.77 -0.70
C VAL A 53 0.61 -4.70 -0.84
N GLY A 54 1.32 -4.69 -1.97
CA GLY A 54 2.38 -3.71 -2.24
C GLY A 54 1.86 -2.28 -2.35
N LEU A 55 0.66 -2.09 -2.93
CA LEU A 55 0.02 -0.79 -3.06
C LEU A 55 -0.36 -0.24 -1.69
N LYS A 56 -1.05 -1.06 -0.89
CA LYS A 56 -1.45 -0.70 0.46
C LYS A 56 -0.25 -0.31 1.32
N LYS A 57 0.83 -1.09 1.24
CA LYS A 57 2.08 -0.78 1.97
C LYS A 57 2.66 0.57 1.53
N ALA A 58 2.75 0.83 0.23
CA ALA A 58 3.31 2.08 -0.28
C ALA A 58 2.51 3.32 0.18
N VAL A 59 1.18 3.22 0.23
CA VAL A 59 0.33 4.29 0.75
C VAL A 59 0.49 4.47 2.26
N MET A 60 0.55 3.37 3.03
CA MET A 60 0.77 3.43 4.47
C MET A 60 2.12 4.05 4.82
N ASP A 61 3.20 3.66 4.12
CA ASP A 61 4.53 4.25 4.30
C ASP A 61 4.48 5.78 4.06
N PHE A 62 3.83 6.22 2.97
CA PHE A 62 3.66 7.65 2.68
C PHE A 62 2.88 8.39 3.77
N ILE A 63 1.79 7.81 4.28
CA ILE A 63 0.99 8.40 5.35
C ILE A 63 1.82 8.57 6.63
N ILE A 64 2.61 7.55 6.98
CA ILE A 64 3.47 7.58 8.17
C ILE A 64 4.54 8.67 8.06
N ASP A 65 5.14 8.83 6.88
CA ASP A 65 6.18 9.83 6.64
C ASP A 65 5.63 11.26 6.57
N ASN A 66 4.36 11.44 6.17
CA ASN A 66 3.71 12.75 6.01
C ASN A 66 2.61 13.00 7.06
N GLY A 67 2.66 12.31 8.20
CA GLY A 67 1.55 12.23 9.15
C GLY A 67 0.94 13.58 9.55
N GLN A 68 1.75 14.61 9.81
CA GLN A 68 1.24 15.95 10.13
C GLN A 68 0.39 16.56 9.01
N GLY A 69 0.87 16.47 7.76
CA GLY A 69 0.14 17.01 6.61
C GLY A 69 -1.11 16.18 6.30
N VAL A 70 -1.05 14.86 6.47
CA VAL A 70 -2.21 13.99 6.28
C VAL A 70 -3.29 14.31 7.30
N ILE A 71 -2.95 14.45 8.59
CA ILE A 71 -3.90 14.78 9.68
C ILE A 71 -4.58 16.13 9.43
N ALA A 72 -3.84 17.11 8.90
CA ALA A 72 -4.39 18.43 8.56
C ALA A 72 -5.24 18.43 7.28
N SER A 73 -5.17 17.37 6.46
CA SER A 73 -5.91 17.29 5.20
C SER A 73 -7.39 16.95 5.41
N PRO A 74 -8.29 17.42 4.52
CA PRO A 74 -9.70 17.02 4.55
C PRO A 74 -9.92 15.51 4.39
N SER A 75 -8.99 14.80 3.75
CA SER A 75 -9.10 13.36 3.52
C SER A 75 -9.03 12.54 4.82
N PHE A 76 -8.39 13.09 5.86
CA PHE A 76 -8.26 12.41 7.16
C PHE A 76 -9.60 12.10 7.83
N ALA A 77 -10.61 12.94 7.62
CA ALA A 77 -11.95 12.72 8.16
C ALA A 77 -12.56 11.39 7.69
N LYS A 78 -12.16 10.89 6.51
CA LYS A 78 -12.63 9.60 5.98
C LYS A 78 -12.01 8.41 6.71
N LEU A 79 -10.80 8.57 7.24
CA LEU A 79 -10.14 7.55 8.06
C LEU A 79 -10.84 7.41 9.43
N ALA A 80 -11.34 8.52 9.98
CA ALA A 80 -12.07 8.55 11.25
C ALA A 80 -13.38 7.73 11.24
N VAL A 81 -13.88 7.38 10.06
CA VAL A 81 -15.08 6.55 9.90
C VAL A 81 -14.78 5.05 10.01
N SER A 82 -13.51 4.65 9.90
CA SER A 82 -13.09 3.24 9.97
C SER A 82 -12.12 3.00 11.13
N GLU A 83 -12.65 2.49 12.24
CA GLU A 83 -11.87 2.11 13.43
C GLU A 83 -10.75 1.10 13.07
N GLU A 84 -11.05 0.12 12.23
CA GLU A 84 -10.08 -0.91 11.82
C GLU A 84 -8.90 -0.31 11.06
N LEU A 85 -9.15 0.59 10.11
CA LEU A 85 -8.09 1.24 9.33
C LEU A 85 -7.28 2.21 10.19
N MET A 86 -7.94 2.94 11.09
CA MET A 86 -7.26 3.81 12.03
C MET A 86 -6.31 3.00 12.94
N ASN A 87 -6.77 1.87 13.48
CA ASN A 87 -5.95 0.96 14.28
C ASN A 87 -4.75 0.42 13.49
N LYS A 88 -4.95 0.03 12.21
CA LYS A 88 -3.85 -0.41 11.33
C LYS A 88 -2.82 0.69 11.10
N VAL A 89 -3.26 1.93 10.82
CA VAL A 89 -2.35 3.07 10.61
C VAL A 89 -1.56 3.39 11.87
N LEU A 90 -2.22 3.43 13.04
CA LEU A 90 -1.56 3.67 14.33
C LEU A 90 -0.53 2.57 14.67
N LEU A 91 -0.88 1.32 14.41
CA LEU A 91 0.01 0.18 14.63
C LEU A 91 1.27 0.27 13.75
N GLU A 92 1.12 0.56 12.45
CA GLU A 92 2.28 0.71 11.57
C GLU A 92 3.12 1.95 11.90
N TYR A 93 2.49 3.04 12.35
CA TYR A 93 3.21 4.20 12.88
C TYR A 93 4.08 3.82 14.09
N ALA A 94 3.53 3.10 15.07
CA ALA A 94 4.26 2.63 16.24
C ALA A 94 5.45 1.75 15.86
N LYS A 95 5.25 0.76 14.98
CA LYS A 95 6.31 -0.12 14.47
C LYS A 95 7.41 0.66 13.74
N SER A 96 7.04 1.64 12.92
CA SER A 96 7.99 2.48 12.18
C SER A 96 8.82 3.36 13.13
N HIS A 97 8.19 3.92 14.16
CA HIS A 97 8.86 4.70 15.19
C HIS A 97 9.86 3.85 16.01
N GLU A 98 9.45 2.68 16.50
CA GLU A 98 10.35 1.75 17.21
C GLU A 98 11.53 1.28 16.36
N SER A 99 11.29 1.03 15.07
CA SER A 99 12.35 0.60 14.14
C SER A 99 13.35 1.73 13.86
N ARG A 100 12.90 2.98 13.78
CA ARG A 100 13.79 4.16 13.66
C ARG A 100 14.59 4.40 14.94
N LYS A 101 13.97 4.23 16.10
CA LYS A 101 14.65 4.36 17.40
C LYS A 101 15.77 3.33 17.57
N ARG A 102 15.51 2.04 17.30
CA ARG A 102 16.54 0.98 17.38
C ARG A 102 17.74 1.27 16.49
N LYS A 103 17.51 1.72 15.25
CA LYS A 103 18.59 2.11 14.33
C LYS A 103 19.42 3.29 14.85
N LEU A 104 18.83 4.20 15.60
CA LEU A 104 19.54 5.31 16.21
C LEU A 104 20.39 4.84 17.40
N ASP A 105 19.84 3.96 18.24
CA ASP A 105 20.54 3.37 19.39
C ASP A 105 21.73 2.48 18.95
N GLU A 106 21.65 1.85 17.77
CA GLU A 106 22.74 1.06 17.17
C GLU A 106 23.88 1.91 16.57
N VAL A 107 23.63 3.20 16.27
CA VAL A 107 24.58 4.08 15.57
C VAL A 107 25.27 5.06 16.53
N SER A 108 24.75 5.27 17.74
CA SER A 108 25.39 6.08 18.79
C SER A 108 26.19 5.21 19.78
N PRO A 109 27.54 5.32 19.82
CA PRO A 109 28.39 4.62 20.80
C PRO A 109 28.19 5.09 22.24
#